data_AF-A0A0G4G7S1-F1
#
_entry.id   AF-A0A0G4G7S1-F1
#
_cell.length_a   1.000
_cell.length_b   1.000
_cell.length_c   1.000
_cell.angle_alpha   90.00
_cell.angle_beta   90.00
_cell.angle_gamma   90.00
#
_symmetry.space_group_name_H-M   'P 1'
#
loop_
_entity.id
_entity.type
_entity.pdbx_description
1 polymer ?
#
loop_
_entity_poly.entity_id
_entity_poly.type
_entity_poly.pdbx_seq_one_letter_code
_entity_poly.pdbx_strand_id
1 'polypeptide(L)'
;MFAALSVASVIVGCAVGAPSLSHLYVIHRSGAGDTPVDIQPAFTPSRHEYEARLSWREDTFTVMAEVTDATHDEIGEVYICTDKGDCSRKKQTIALMDREREWPIKEGGLVRFGVQVRQKNGKDQTEYSVLISRAPGNIVQLTSIDVDGPSLQPPFRADQSDYILHLSVSEEEAVLHCQPADIGQLVYATAGAVNGLSTEESSKLSEPRMLTDALSMYPVKSDIMAGESNHAGVVFRFPVPMKSKRGIDIRVTSADGASHGYYNIEASRPGCIAGMYFDDTQSKCVQYCSNGFFPDEGTCKACPRFCARCTSMARCISCKGNSKSLTYRLHNGQCDEASKPFFTRYTNVFLGSVLALSLAALSILGISAAFFCIRRKRHADDELQTLTESTR
;
A
#
# COMPACT_ATOMS: atom_id res chain seq x y z
N MET A 1 65.37 -48.32 1.74
CA MET A 1 63.95 -48.10 2.13
C MET A 1 63.67 -46.62 1.95
N PHE A 2 63.28 -46.19 0.74
CA PHE A 2 62.92 -44.80 0.43
C PHE A 2 61.61 -44.85 -0.37
N ALA A 3 60.55 -44.34 0.22
CA ALA A 3 59.23 -44.27 -0.39
C ALA A 3 59.19 -43.07 -1.34
N ALA A 4 58.97 -43.33 -2.63
CA ALA A 4 58.72 -42.29 -3.62
C ALA A 4 57.26 -41.83 -3.49
N LEU A 5 57.05 -40.62 -2.96
CA LEU A 5 55.76 -39.94 -3.01
C LEU A 5 55.53 -39.41 -4.44
N SER A 6 54.58 -40.02 -5.14
CA SER A 6 54.03 -39.50 -6.40
C SER A 6 53.14 -38.30 -6.07
N VAL A 7 53.62 -37.10 -6.41
CA VAL A 7 52.82 -35.87 -6.36
C VAL A 7 51.97 -35.84 -7.63
N ALA A 8 50.73 -36.31 -7.53
CA ALA A 8 49.74 -36.10 -8.58
C ALA A 8 49.33 -34.63 -8.57
N SER A 9 49.83 -33.84 -9.52
CA SER A 9 49.29 -32.51 -9.81
C SER A 9 47.85 -32.66 -10.27
N VAL A 10 46.90 -32.41 -9.37
CA VAL A 10 45.50 -32.23 -9.71
C VAL A 10 45.40 -30.88 -10.41
N ILE A 11 45.49 -30.90 -11.75
CA ILE A 11 45.06 -29.76 -12.56
C ILE A 11 43.55 -29.70 -12.37
N VAL A 12 43.09 -28.84 -11.47
CA VAL A 12 41.68 -28.44 -11.42
C VAL A 12 41.47 -27.59 -12.66
N GLY A 13 41.16 -28.26 -13.77
CA GLY A 13 40.66 -27.58 -14.94
C GLY A 13 39.35 -26.93 -14.54
N CYS A 14 39.32 -25.59 -14.46
CA CYS A 14 38.08 -24.85 -14.41
C CYS A 14 37.28 -25.31 -15.64
N ALA A 15 36.23 -26.10 -15.42
CA ALA A 15 35.34 -26.49 -16.49
C ALA A 15 34.78 -25.20 -17.09
N VAL A 16 35.15 -24.91 -18.33
CA VAL A 16 34.57 -23.78 -19.08
C VAL A 16 33.07 -24.05 -19.12
N GLY A 17 32.30 -23.17 -18.48
CA GLY A 17 30.84 -23.30 -18.44
C GLY A 17 30.27 -23.24 -19.86
N ALA A 18 29.11 -23.87 -20.06
CA ALA A 18 28.37 -23.70 -21.30
C ALA A 18 28.13 -22.21 -21.57
N PRO A 19 28.21 -21.74 -22.84
CA PRO A 19 28.00 -20.33 -23.14
C PRO A 19 26.60 -19.90 -22.70
N SER A 20 26.48 -18.77 -22.02
CA SER A 20 25.20 -18.31 -21.48
C SER A 20 24.94 -16.83 -21.76
N LEU A 21 23.66 -16.49 -21.93
CA LEU A 21 23.25 -15.09 -22.01
C LEU A 21 23.30 -14.45 -20.62
N SER A 22 23.70 -13.17 -20.55
CA SER A 22 23.49 -12.32 -19.37
C SER A 22 22.05 -11.81 -19.34
N HIS A 23 21.51 -11.48 -20.51
CA HIS A 23 20.16 -10.96 -20.63
C HIS A 23 19.42 -11.47 -21.87
N LEU A 24 18.11 -11.51 -21.78
CA LEU A 24 17.17 -11.79 -22.86
C LEU A 24 15.95 -10.89 -22.64
N TYR A 25 15.57 -10.14 -23.67
CA TYR A 25 14.47 -9.19 -23.63
C TYR A 25 13.63 -9.30 -24.90
N VAL A 26 12.35 -8.96 -24.80
CA VAL A 26 11.50 -8.67 -25.95
C VAL A 26 11.17 -7.18 -25.89
N ILE A 27 11.19 -6.51 -27.04
CA ILE A 27 10.96 -5.06 -27.12
C ILE A 27 9.90 -4.82 -28.19
N HIS A 28 8.90 -4.00 -27.88
CA HIS A 28 8.03 -3.41 -28.87
C HIS A 28 8.55 -2.02 -29.24
N ARG A 29 8.70 -1.76 -30.53
CA ARG A 29 9.10 -0.43 -31.02
C ARG A 29 7.88 0.32 -31.51
N SER A 30 7.68 1.50 -30.94
CA SER A 30 6.64 2.42 -31.36
C SER A 30 7.25 3.77 -31.74
N GLY A 31 6.47 4.66 -32.36
CA GLY A 31 6.89 6.04 -32.60
C GLY A 31 7.22 6.83 -31.32
N ALA A 32 6.83 6.34 -30.14
CA ALA A 32 7.17 6.92 -28.84
C ALA A 32 8.47 6.37 -28.24
N GLY A 33 9.10 5.36 -28.86
CA GLY A 33 10.33 4.71 -28.42
C GLY A 33 10.20 3.21 -28.19
N ASP A 34 11.29 2.62 -27.71
CA ASP A 34 11.41 1.20 -27.38
C ASP A 34 10.76 0.93 -26.01
N THR A 35 9.72 0.10 -26.01
CA THR A 35 9.02 -0.33 -24.79
C THR A 35 9.37 -1.79 -24.50
N PRO A 36 9.96 -2.11 -23.32
CA PRO A 36 10.26 -3.50 -22.98
C PRO A 36 8.96 -4.29 -22.80
N VAL A 37 8.98 -5.53 -23.25
CA VAL A 37 7.90 -6.51 -23.11
C VAL A 37 8.36 -7.56 -22.12
N ASP A 38 7.58 -7.73 -21.06
CA ASP A 38 7.88 -8.64 -19.98
C ASP A 38 7.95 -10.09 -20.48
N ILE A 39 9.02 -10.78 -20.10
CA ILE A 39 9.15 -12.23 -20.31
C ILE A 39 8.93 -12.96 -18.99
N GLN A 40 8.19 -14.07 -19.07
CA GLN A 40 7.84 -14.91 -17.94
C GLN A 40 8.46 -16.31 -18.08
N PRO A 41 9.16 -16.78 -17.03
CA PRO A 41 9.55 -16.01 -15.84
C PRO A 41 10.58 -14.93 -16.21
N ALA A 42 10.99 -14.12 -15.22
CA ALA A 42 12.19 -13.30 -15.32
C ALA A 42 13.40 -14.13 -15.80
N PHE A 43 14.23 -13.53 -16.66
CA PHE A 43 15.34 -14.22 -17.28
C PHE A 43 16.34 -14.77 -16.25
N THR A 44 16.74 -16.03 -16.44
CA THR A 44 17.87 -16.63 -15.71
C THR A 44 18.70 -17.47 -16.67
N PRO A 45 20.03 -17.40 -16.66
CA PRO A 45 20.86 -18.15 -17.62
C PRO A 45 20.65 -19.67 -17.60
N SER A 46 20.13 -20.22 -16.50
CA SER A 46 19.84 -21.64 -16.28
C SER A 46 18.46 -22.11 -16.77
N ARG A 47 17.57 -21.20 -17.15
CA ARG A 47 16.26 -21.55 -17.73
C ARG A 47 16.28 -21.31 -19.23
N HIS A 48 15.66 -22.23 -19.97
CA HIS A 48 15.70 -22.28 -21.43
C HIS A 48 14.35 -22.01 -22.09
N GLU A 49 13.28 -21.77 -21.33
CA GLU A 49 11.95 -21.52 -21.88
C GLU A 49 11.32 -20.29 -21.22
N TYR A 50 10.85 -19.38 -22.07
CA TYR A 50 10.26 -18.10 -21.71
C TYR A 50 9.01 -17.83 -22.53
N GLU A 51 8.08 -17.07 -21.97
CA GLU A 51 6.89 -16.57 -22.67
C GLU A 51 6.87 -15.04 -22.62
N ALA A 52 6.55 -14.38 -23.73
CA ALA A 52 6.30 -12.95 -23.79
C ALA A 52 4.88 -12.71 -24.30
N ARG A 53 4.19 -11.73 -23.71
CA ARG A 53 2.84 -11.35 -24.13
C ARG A 53 2.81 -9.89 -24.56
N LEU A 54 2.51 -9.70 -25.84
CA LEU A 54 2.33 -8.41 -26.47
C LEU A 54 0.87 -7.95 -26.31
N SER A 55 0.69 -6.64 -26.12
CA SER A 55 -0.61 -5.99 -26.21
C SER A 55 -1.21 -6.18 -27.60
N TRP A 56 -2.54 -6.10 -27.70
CA TRP A 56 -3.20 -6.09 -29.00
C TRP A 56 -2.70 -4.98 -29.93
N ARG A 57 -2.18 -3.85 -29.43
CA ARG A 57 -1.65 -2.75 -30.29
C ARG A 57 -0.24 -3.00 -30.82
N GLU A 58 0.46 -3.97 -30.25
CA GLU A 58 1.87 -4.24 -30.53
C GLU A 58 1.96 -5.28 -31.66
N ASP A 59 1.86 -4.81 -32.90
CA ASP A 59 1.85 -5.65 -34.10
C ASP A 59 3.25 -6.08 -34.58
N THR A 60 4.30 -5.52 -33.97
CA THR A 60 5.70 -5.88 -34.17
C THR A 60 6.45 -6.02 -32.85
N PHE A 61 7.53 -6.79 -32.86
CA PHE A 61 8.46 -6.89 -31.74
C PHE A 61 9.89 -7.20 -32.23
N THR A 62 10.85 -7.01 -31.34
CA THR A 62 12.27 -7.34 -31.53
C THR A 62 12.71 -8.19 -30.35
N VAL A 63 13.46 -9.27 -30.62
CA VAL A 63 14.10 -10.07 -29.57
C VAL A 63 15.52 -9.54 -29.38
N MET A 64 15.88 -9.22 -28.13
CA MET A 64 17.20 -8.75 -27.73
C MET A 64 17.86 -9.72 -26.74
N ALA A 65 19.17 -9.92 -26.85
CA ALA A 65 19.91 -10.88 -26.06
C ALA A 65 21.35 -10.39 -25.94
N GLU A 66 21.90 -10.52 -24.74
CA GLU A 66 23.23 -10.05 -24.41
C GLU A 66 24.03 -11.21 -23.82
N VAL A 67 25.32 -11.24 -24.14
CA VAL A 67 26.24 -12.31 -23.74
C VAL A 67 26.93 -11.91 -22.43
N THR A 68 27.20 -12.89 -21.55
CA THR A 68 27.90 -12.60 -20.28
C THR A 68 29.36 -12.22 -20.51
N ASP A 69 29.78 -11.06 -19.99
CA ASP A 69 31.09 -10.41 -20.22
C ASP A 69 32.32 -11.28 -19.95
N ALA A 70 32.24 -12.24 -19.01
CA ALA A 70 33.38 -13.04 -18.58
C ALA A 70 33.94 -13.99 -19.68
N THR A 71 33.27 -14.11 -20.83
CA THR A 71 33.67 -15.00 -21.93
C THR A 71 33.57 -14.35 -23.32
N HIS A 72 33.60 -13.01 -23.38
CA HIS A 72 33.43 -12.27 -24.65
C HIS A 72 34.43 -12.69 -25.74
N ASP A 73 35.63 -13.14 -25.36
CA ASP A 73 36.63 -13.65 -26.30
C ASP A 73 36.35 -15.07 -26.82
N GLU A 74 35.47 -15.83 -26.19
CA GLU A 74 35.15 -17.23 -26.53
C GLU A 74 33.79 -17.41 -27.19
N ILE A 75 32.89 -16.43 -27.10
CA ILE A 75 31.55 -16.51 -27.72
C ILE A 75 31.60 -15.92 -29.12
N GLY A 76 31.09 -16.68 -30.09
CA GLY A 76 31.17 -16.33 -31.51
C GLY A 76 30.09 -15.35 -31.90
N GLU A 77 28.85 -15.84 -31.95
CA GLU A 77 27.69 -15.11 -32.45
C GLU A 77 26.43 -15.59 -31.72
N VAL A 78 25.44 -14.70 -31.59
CA VAL A 78 24.09 -15.04 -31.13
C VAL A 78 23.18 -15.13 -32.35
N TYR A 79 22.48 -16.25 -32.46
CA TYR A 79 21.65 -16.58 -33.60
C TYR A 79 20.18 -16.62 -33.23
N ILE A 80 19.32 -16.12 -34.11
CA ILE A 80 17.87 -16.17 -33.96
C ILE A 80 17.27 -17.13 -34.98
N CYS A 81 16.37 -17.98 -34.50
CA CYS A 81 15.77 -19.12 -35.18
C CYS A 81 14.25 -18.98 -35.19
N THR A 82 13.62 -18.78 -36.36
CA THR A 82 12.18 -18.46 -36.45
C THR A 82 11.26 -19.60 -36.85
N ASP A 83 11.80 -20.66 -37.47
CA ASP A 83 11.02 -21.85 -37.86
C ASP A 83 10.68 -22.71 -36.63
N LYS A 84 9.58 -22.36 -35.97
CA LYS A 84 9.06 -23.04 -34.76
C LYS A 84 10.04 -23.03 -33.57
N GLY A 85 11.03 -22.15 -33.59
CA GLY A 85 12.05 -22.01 -32.55
C GLY A 85 13.00 -23.19 -32.39
N ASP A 86 13.16 -24.03 -33.42
CA ASP A 86 14.10 -25.15 -33.42
C ASP A 86 15.36 -24.76 -34.18
N CYS A 87 16.45 -24.45 -33.47
CA CYS A 87 17.75 -24.10 -34.06
C CYS A 87 18.52 -25.27 -34.68
N SER A 88 18.05 -26.51 -34.50
CA SER A 88 18.79 -27.71 -34.91
C SER A 88 18.54 -28.12 -36.37
N ARG A 89 17.67 -27.42 -37.10
CA ARG A 89 17.31 -27.76 -38.47
C ARG A 89 18.40 -27.37 -39.47
N LYS A 90 18.88 -28.34 -40.24
CA LYS A 90 19.95 -28.18 -41.25
C LYS A 90 19.68 -27.14 -42.36
N LYS A 91 18.44 -26.66 -42.53
CA LYS A 91 18.03 -25.70 -43.57
C LYS A 91 17.35 -24.46 -43.01
N GLN A 92 17.66 -24.09 -41.78
CA GLN A 92 17.09 -22.91 -41.18
C GLN A 92 17.78 -21.63 -41.65
N THR A 93 17.01 -20.56 -41.82
CA THR A 93 17.53 -19.21 -41.91
C THR A 93 18.02 -18.80 -40.54
N ILE A 94 19.31 -19.00 -40.30
CA ILE A 94 20.02 -18.46 -39.15
C ILE A 94 20.30 -16.99 -39.45
N ALA A 95 19.72 -16.09 -38.67
CA ALA A 95 20.03 -14.67 -38.74
C ALA A 95 20.98 -14.30 -37.60
N LEU A 96 22.02 -13.51 -37.92
CA LEU A 96 22.74 -12.78 -36.89
C LEU A 96 21.74 -11.89 -36.17
N MET A 97 21.89 -11.79 -34.86
CA MET A 97 21.09 -10.93 -34.03
C MET A 97 21.14 -9.48 -34.50
N ASP A 98 20.05 -9.02 -35.09
CA ASP A 98 19.90 -7.65 -35.59
C ASP A 98 18.93 -6.89 -34.68
N ARG A 99 19.45 -5.85 -34.01
CA ARG A 99 18.67 -5.01 -33.10
C ARG A 99 17.64 -4.17 -33.85
N GLU A 100 17.79 -3.97 -35.15
CA GLU A 100 16.88 -3.17 -35.98
C GLU A 100 15.75 -4.00 -36.59
N ARG A 101 15.85 -5.33 -36.52
CA ARG A 101 14.90 -6.23 -37.15
C ARG A 101 13.63 -6.42 -36.33
N GLU A 102 12.54 -5.88 -36.86
CA GLU A 102 11.19 -6.08 -36.35
C GLU A 102 10.53 -7.32 -36.97
N TRP A 103 9.82 -8.08 -36.14
CA TRP A 103 9.06 -9.25 -36.53
C TRP A 103 7.57 -8.96 -36.43
N PRO A 104 6.80 -9.04 -37.53
CA PRO A 104 5.37 -8.82 -37.48
C PRO A 104 4.66 -10.02 -36.83
N ILE A 105 3.61 -9.73 -36.06
CA ILE A 105 2.74 -10.73 -35.44
C ILE A 105 1.28 -10.32 -35.56
N LYS A 106 0.44 -11.25 -36.01
CA LYS A 106 -1.00 -11.00 -36.17
C LYS A 106 -1.70 -11.00 -34.81
N GLU A 107 -2.87 -10.37 -34.74
CA GLU A 107 -3.76 -10.43 -33.59
C GLU A 107 -4.09 -11.89 -33.22
N GLY A 108 -3.99 -12.23 -31.94
CA GLY A 108 -4.12 -13.62 -31.46
C GLY A 108 -3.00 -14.55 -31.94
N GLY A 109 -1.97 -14.02 -32.59
CA GLY A 109 -0.86 -14.76 -33.14
C GLY A 109 0.06 -15.31 -32.05
N LEU A 110 0.69 -16.43 -32.38
CA LEU A 110 1.67 -17.10 -31.54
C LEU A 110 2.90 -17.44 -32.38
N VAL A 111 4.08 -16.98 -31.96
CA VAL A 111 5.34 -17.21 -32.66
C VAL A 111 6.37 -17.72 -31.65
N ARG A 112 7.13 -18.75 -32.02
CA ARG A 112 8.21 -19.28 -31.17
C ARG A 112 9.56 -18.97 -31.80
N PHE A 113 10.46 -18.40 -30.99
CA PHE A 113 11.85 -18.10 -31.37
C PHE A 113 12.81 -18.98 -30.58
N GLY A 114 13.83 -19.48 -31.27
CA GLY A 114 15.03 -20.02 -30.65
C GLY A 114 16.12 -18.96 -30.67
N VAL A 115 16.82 -18.79 -29.56
CA VAL A 115 18.02 -17.96 -29.43
C VAL A 115 19.16 -18.89 -29.08
N GLN A 116 20.09 -19.05 -30.01
CA GLN A 116 21.22 -19.96 -29.83
C GLN A 116 22.51 -19.17 -29.62
N VAL A 117 23.20 -19.47 -28.53
CA VAL A 117 24.52 -18.94 -28.21
C VAL A 117 25.54 -20.01 -28.52
N ARG A 118 26.49 -19.73 -29.42
CA ARG A 118 27.58 -20.66 -29.77
C ARG A 118 28.93 -20.11 -29.34
N GLN A 119 29.76 -20.97 -28.77
CA GLN A 119 31.19 -20.67 -28.64
C GLN A 119 31.85 -20.58 -30.02
N LYS A 120 32.95 -19.82 -30.14
CA LYS A 120 33.76 -19.69 -31.36
C LYS A 120 34.28 -21.03 -31.89
N ASN A 121 34.46 -22.01 -30.99
CA ASN A 121 34.89 -23.36 -31.35
C ASN A 121 33.76 -24.19 -32.04
N GLY A 122 32.51 -23.71 -32.01
CA GLY A 122 31.34 -24.37 -32.56
C GLY A 122 30.90 -25.67 -31.87
N LYS A 123 31.56 -26.07 -30.76
CA LYS A 123 31.29 -27.33 -30.06
C LYS A 123 30.19 -27.19 -29.02
N ASP A 124 30.25 -26.13 -28.23
CA ASP A 124 29.27 -25.87 -27.17
C ASP A 124 28.25 -24.85 -27.64
N GLN A 125 26.99 -25.21 -27.44
CA GLN A 125 25.84 -24.37 -27.79
C GLN A 125 24.79 -24.44 -26.69
N THR A 126 24.21 -23.30 -26.39
CA THR A 126 23.06 -23.18 -25.49
C THR A 126 21.90 -22.57 -26.26
N GLU A 127 20.72 -23.15 -26.11
CA GLU A 127 19.51 -22.70 -26.79
C GLU A 127 18.50 -22.21 -25.75
N TYR A 128 17.88 -21.08 -26.06
CA TYR A 128 16.79 -20.49 -25.29
C TYR A 128 15.57 -20.37 -26.22
N SER A 129 14.40 -20.77 -25.76
CA SER A 129 13.14 -20.66 -26.49
C SER A 129 12.29 -19.55 -25.88
N VAL A 130 11.84 -18.61 -26.72
CA VAL A 130 10.89 -17.57 -26.34
C VAL A 130 9.59 -17.76 -27.13
N LEU A 131 8.50 -18.00 -26.43
CA LEU A 131 7.16 -18.06 -27.00
C LEU A 131 6.51 -16.68 -26.90
N ILE A 132 6.31 -16.02 -28.03
CA ILE A 132 5.76 -14.67 -28.09
C ILE A 132 4.32 -14.77 -28.60
N SER A 133 3.39 -14.25 -27.82
CA SER A 133 1.97 -14.18 -28.18
C SER A 133 1.51 -12.73 -28.25
N ARG A 134 0.60 -12.43 -29.18
CA ARG A 134 -0.08 -11.14 -29.24
C ARG A 134 -1.54 -11.34 -28.85
N ALA A 135 -2.02 -10.54 -27.91
CA ALA A 135 -3.42 -10.60 -27.52
C ALA A 135 -4.36 -10.25 -28.70
N PRO A 136 -5.58 -10.83 -28.75
CA PRO A 136 -6.49 -10.61 -29.86
C PRO A 136 -7.25 -9.27 -29.78
N GLY A 137 -7.12 -8.50 -28.69
CA GLY A 137 -7.73 -7.17 -28.54
C GLY A 137 -9.22 -7.16 -28.19
N ASN A 138 -9.96 -8.21 -28.52
CA ASN A 138 -11.39 -8.36 -28.24
C ASN A 138 -11.72 -9.11 -26.93
N ILE A 139 -10.71 -9.41 -26.10
CA ILE A 139 -10.91 -10.05 -24.80
C ILE A 139 -11.66 -9.09 -23.88
N VAL A 140 -12.69 -9.59 -23.20
CA VAL A 140 -13.46 -8.82 -22.19
C VAL A 140 -13.40 -9.44 -20.81
N GLN A 141 -12.74 -10.59 -20.68
CA GLN A 141 -12.57 -11.28 -19.42
C GLN A 141 -11.46 -10.63 -18.58
N LEU A 142 -11.61 -10.72 -17.26
CA LEU A 142 -10.53 -10.50 -16.30
C LEU A 142 -9.77 -11.81 -16.05
N THR A 143 -8.49 -11.70 -15.75
CA THR A 143 -7.64 -12.83 -15.33
C THR A 143 -7.90 -13.22 -13.88
N SER A 144 -8.10 -12.23 -13.00
CA SER A 144 -8.50 -12.42 -11.62
C SER A 144 -9.37 -11.28 -11.11
N ILE A 145 -10.19 -11.58 -10.11
CA ILE A 145 -10.79 -10.61 -9.20
C ILE A 145 -10.44 -11.10 -7.80
N ASP A 146 -9.43 -10.47 -7.20
CA ASP A 146 -8.99 -10.73 -5.84
C ASP A 146 -9.66 -9.73 -4.89
N VAL A 147 -9.88 -10.14 -3.64
CA VAL A 147 -10.63 -9.36 -2.65
C VAL A 147 -9.88 -9.33 -1.33
N ASP A 148 -9.80 -8.17 -0.70
CA ASP A 148 -9.21 -8.08 0.64
C ASP A 148 -10.14 -8.77 1.64
N GLY A 149 -9.66 -9.84 2.26
CA GLY A 149 -10.40 -10.60 3.28
C GLY A 149 -11.15 -11.81 2.73
N PRO A 150 -12.49 -11.84 2.75
CA PRO A 150 -13.30 -13.02 2.42
C PRO A 150 -13.33 -13.29 0.92
N SER A 151 -13.21 -14.55 0.50
CA SER A 151 -13.20 -14.93 -0.91
C SER A 151 -14.58 -14.81 -1.57
N LEU A 152 -14.58 -14.56 -2.89
CA LEU A 152 -15.78 -14.61 -3.72
C LEU A 152 -16.43 -16.01 -3.67
N GLN A 153 -17.77 -16.03 -3.74
CA GLN A 153 -18.56 -17.25 -3.86
C GLN A 153 -19.39 -17.23 -5.15
N PRO A 154 -19.17 -18.21 -6.05
CA PRO A 154 -18.07 -19.19 -6.05
C PRO A 154 -16.69 -18.52 -6.25
N PRO A 155 -15.58 -19.25 -6.09
CA PRO A 155 -14.25 -18.73 -6.45
C PRO A 155 -14.24 -18.19 -7.89
N PHE A 156 -13.45 -17.15 -8.13
CA PHE A 156 -13.43 -16.44 -9.40
C PHE A 156 -13.14 -17.38 -10.59
N ARG A 157 -13.93 -17.22 -11.65
CA ARG A 157 -13.67 -17.82 -12.97
C ARG A 157 -13.99 -16.81 -14.06
N ALA A 158 -13.11 -16.70 -15.06
CA ALA A 158 -13.25 -15.74 -16.15
C ALA A 158 -14.58 -15.87 -16.95
N ASP A 159 -15.18 -17.07 -16.98
CA ASP A 159 -16.43 -17.40 -17.67
C ASP A 159 -17.70 -17.15 -16.85
N GLN A 160 -17.57 -16.74 -15.58
CA GLN A 160 -18.68 -16.48 -14.68
C GLN A 160 -18.84 -14.99 -14.38
N SER A 161 -20.07 -14.49 -14.52
CA SER A 161 -20.43 -13.09 -14.30
C SER A 161 -20.85 -12.77 -12.87
N ASP A 162 -21.53 -13.68 -12.18
CA ASP A 162 -22.23 -13.36 -10.94
C ASP A 162 -21.54 -13.98 -9.71
N TYR A 163 -21.30 -13.15 -8.70
CA TYR A 163 -20.62 -13.53 -7.47
C TYR A 163 -21.29 -12.93 -6.23
N ILE A 164 -21.07 -13.60 -5.10
CA ILE A 164 -21.45 -13.10 -3.79
C ILE A 164 -20.18 -12.87 -2.97
N LEU A 165 -20.10 -11.71 -2.31
CA LEU A 165 -19.03 -11.36 -1.39
C LEU A 165 -19.62 -11.16 0.01
N HIS A 166 -19.13 -11.93 0.98
CA HIS A 166 -19.56 -11.85 2.38
C HIS A 166 -18.50 -11.17 3.23
N LEU A 167 -18.64 -9.87 3.43
CA LEU A 167 -17.75 -9.10 4.30
C LEU A 167 -17.89 -9.53 5.75
N SER A 168 -16.81 -9.44 6.51
CA SER A 168 -16.86 -9.52 7.97
C SER A 168 -17.49 -8.26 8.56
N VAL A 169 -17.89 -8.32 9.83
CA VAL A 169 -18.45 -7.14 10.51
C VAL A 169 -17.41 -6.02 10.65
N SER A 170 -16.11 -6.35 10.70
CA SER A 170 -15.01 -5.38 10.79
C SER A 170 -14.68 -4.68 9.47
N GLU A 171 -15.09 -5.23 8.32
CA GLU A 171 -14.77 -4.68 7.00
C GLU A 171 -15.87 -3.71 6.56
N GLU A 172 -15.52 -2.44 6.38
CA GLU A 172 -16.47 -1.39 5.95
C GLU A 172 -16.54 -1.23 4.44
N GLU A 173 -15.52 -1.70 3.73
CA GLU A 173 -15.38 -1.57 2.29
C GLU A 173 -15.17 -2.95 1.64
N ALA A 174 -15.82 -3.16 0.51
CA ALA A 174 -15.40 -4.18 -0.44
C ALA A 174 -14.23 -3.61 -1.27
N VAL A 175 -13.03 -4.16 -1.08
CA VAL A 175 -11.85 -3.81 -1.88
C VAL A 175 -11.63 -4.90 -2.92
N LEU A 176 -11.74 -4.53 -4.20
CA LEU A 176 -11.64 -5.45 -5.33
C LEU A 176 -10.36 -5.13 -6.12
N HIS A 177 -9.48 -6.10 -6.28
CA HIS A 177 -8.29 -6.04 -7.12
C HIS A 177 -8.59 -6.79 -8.42
N CYS A 178 -8.81 -6.06 -9.50
CA CYS A 178 -9.16 -6.60 -10.80
C CYS A 178 -7.94 -6.66 -11.70
N GLN A 179 -7.66 -7.83 -12.27
CA GLN A 179 -6.53 -8.04 -13.17
C GLN A 179 -7.00 -8.17 -14.62
N PRO A 180 -6.71 -7.20 -15.50
CA PRO A 180 -7.02 -7.31 -16.93
C PRO A 180 -6.34 -8.54 -17.56
N ALA A 181 -6.97 -9.10 -18.59
CA ALA A 181 -6.42 -10.18 -19.42
C ALA A 181 -5.63 -9.66 -20.63
N ASP A 182 -5.80 -8.40 -21.00
CA ASP A 182 -5.07 -7.77 -22.10
C ASP A 182 -4.69 -6.32 -21.75
N ILE A 183 -3.51 -5.91 -22.20
CA ILE A 183 -3.00 -4.55 -22.09
C ILE A 183 -3.90 -3.64 -22.94
N GLY A 184 -4.51 -2.65 -22.29
CA GLY A 184 -5.38 -1.67 -22.93
C GLY A 184 -6.87 -1.94 -22.72
N GLN A 185 -7.25 -3.06 -22.08
CA GLN A 185 -8.60 -3.20 -21.54
C GLN A 185 -8.89 -2.05 -20.56
N LEU A 186 -10.11 -1.53 -20.61
CA LEU A 186 -10.58 -0.54 -19.64
C LEU A 186 -11.54 -1.21 -18.67
N VAL A 187 -11.20 -1.18 -17.39
CA VAL A 187 -12.04 -1.74 -16.32
C VAL A 187 -12.70 -0.59 -15.56
N TYR A 188 -14.01 -0.59 -15.53
CA TYR A 188 -14.84 0.35 -14.78
C TYR A 188 -15.69 -0.41 -13.78
N ALA A 189 -15.88 0.15 -12.60
CA ALA A 189 -16.79 -0.44 -11.62
C ALA A 189 -17.72 0.63 -11.07
N THR A 190 -18.99 0.26 -10.95
CA THR A 190 -20.05 1.09 -10.39
C THR A 190 -20.74 0.31 -9.28
N ALA A 191 -21.32 1.01 -8.30
CA ALA A 191 -22.04 0.34 -7.24
C ALA A 191 -23.47 0.87 -7.17
N GLY A 192 -24.42 -0.07 -7.12
CA GLY A 192 -25.83 0.21 -7.00
C GLY A 192 -26.22 0.80 -5.64
N ALA A 193 -27.52 1.04 -5.50
CA ALA A 193 -28.11 1.47 -4.23
C ALA A 193 -27.89 0.41 -3.13
N VAL A 194 -27.82 0.90 -1.88
CA VAL A 194 -27.62 0.03 -0.73
C VAL A 194 -28.97 -0.53 -0.29
N ASN A 195 -29.14 -1.84 -0.40
CA ASN A 195 -30.34 -2.53 0.05
C ASN A 195 -30.28 -2.73 1.57
N GLY A 196 -31.36 -2.37 2.28
CA GLY A 196 -31.48 -2.52 3.73
C GLY A 196 -31.28 -1.24 4.54
N LEU A 197 -31.02 -0.10 3.89
CA LEU A 197 -30.99 1.22 4.53
C LEU A 197 -32.24 2.04 4.25
N SER A 198 -32.48 3.06 5.08
CA SER A 198 -33.51 4.06 4.83
C SER A 198 -33.21 4.86 3.55
N THR A 199 -34.23 5.39 2.88
CA THR A 199 -34.06 6.16 1.62
C THR A 199 -33.15 7.38 1.80
N GLU A 200 -33.15 8.01 2.97
CA GLU A 200 -32.28 9.15 3.30
C GLU A 200 -30.81 8.77 3.48
N GLU A 201 -30.52 7.59 4.03
CA GLU A 201 -29.14 7.12 4.15
C GLU A 201 -28.62 6.63 2.80
N SER A 202 -29.46 5.92 2.03
CA SER A 202 -29.09 5.47 0.70
C SER A 202 -28.76 6.64 -0.22
N SER A 203 -29.43 7.79 -0.13
CA SER A 203 -29.15 8.94 -0.99
C SER A 203 -27.76 9.56 -0.73
N LYS A 204 -27.32 9.59 0.53
CA LYS A 204 -25.98 10.06 0.92
C LYS A 204 -24.85 9.11 0.47
N LEU A 205 -25.16 7.82 0.33
CA LEU A 205 -24.24 6.78 -0.12
C LEU A 205 -24.26 6.55 -1.64
N SER A 206 -25.35 6.94 -2.31
CA SER A 206 -25.56 6.74 -3.74
C SER A 206 -24.99 7.84 -4.61
N GLU A 207 -24.56 8.98 -4.04
CA GLU A 207 -23.73 9.89 -4.81
C GLU A 207 -22.50 9.08 -5.22
N PRO A 208 -22.28 8.87 -6.54
CA PRO A 208 -21.04 8.29 -6.99
C PRO A 208 -19.97 9.29 -6.58
N ARG A 209 -19.37 9.06 -5.41
CA ARG A 209 -17.94 9.25 -5.27
C ARG A 209 -17.32 8.27 -6.26
N MET A 210 -17.41 8.62 -7.56
CA MET A 210 -16.21 8.58 -8.36
C MET A 210 -15.23 9.31 -7.45
N LEU A 211 -14.36 8.57 -6.77
CA LEU A 211 -13.05 9.13 -6.51
C LEU A 211 -12.65 9.60 -7.89
N THR A 212 -12.79 10.90 -8.16
CA THR A 212 -12.43 11.53 -9.43
C THR A 212 -10.91 11.51 -9.63
N ASP A 213 -10.19 10.75 -8.80
CA ASP A 213 -8.95 10.05 -9.18
C ASP A 213 -9.19 8.91 -10.18
N ALA A 214 -10.42 8.71 -10.67
CA ALA A 214 -10.80 7.92 -11.84
C ALA A 214 -10.23 8.43 -13.18
N LEU A 215 -9.29 9.38 -13.13
CA LEU A 215 -8.38 9.72 -14.23
C LEU A 215 -6.92 9.36 -13.94
N SER A 216 -6.67 8.48 -12.98
CA SER A 216 -5.43 7.76 -12.97
C SER A 216 -5.68 6.27 -12.90
N MET A 217 -5.71 5.67 -14.09
CA MET A 217 -4.72 4.64 -14.38
C MET A 217 -3.31 5.20 -14.08
N TYR A 218 -2.99 5.59 -12.85
CA TYR A 218 -1.62 5.45 -12.42
C TYR A 218 -1.51 3.95 -12.23
N PRO A 219 -0.74 3.22 -13.07
CA PRO A 219 -0.22 1.94 -12.59
C PRO A 219 0.26 2.22 -11.18
N VAL A 220 -0.26 1.48 -10.19
CA VAL A 220 0.27 1.56 -8.83
C VAL A 220 1.77 1.44 -9.03
N LYS A 221 2.51 2.55 -8.85
CA LYS A 221 3.97 2.56 -8.83
C LYS A 221 4.34 1.87 -7.53
N SER A 222 4.02 0.60 -7.41
CA SER A 222 4.83 -0.30 -6.61
C SER A 222 6.21 -0.26 -7.25
N ASP A 223 7.25 -0.25 -6.42
CA ASP A 223 8.66 -0.30 -6.81
C ASP A 223 9.01 -1.64 -7.49
N ILE A 224 8.21 -2.03 -8.47
CA ILE A 224 8.38 -3.24 -9.26
C ILE A 224 9.54 -2.96 -10.20
N MET A 225 10.58 -3.77 -10.02
CA MET A 225 11.69 -3.88 -10.95
C MET A 225 11.14 -4.04 -12.37
N ALA A 226 11.76 -3.36 -13.33
CA ALA A 226 11.41 -3.45 -14.75
C ALA A 226 11.16 -4.92 -15.14
N GLY A 227 9.94 -5.27 -15.53
CA GLY A 227 9.58 -6.67 -15.81
C GLY A 227 8.16 -7.14 -15.43
N GLU A 228 7.32 -6.35 -14.74
CA GLU A 228 5.92 -6.77 -14.41
C GLU A 228 4.84 -5.70 -14.72
N SER A 229 5.16 -4.67 -15.50
CA SER A 229 4.22 -3.55 -15.73
C SER A 229 3.07 -3.88 -16.66
N ASN A 230 3.13 -5.00 -17.38
CA ASN A 230 2.23 -5.29 -18.48
C ASN A 230 0.81 -5.65 -18.05
N HIS A 231 0.54 -5.85 -16.76
CA HIS A 231 -0.84 -5.98 -16.31
C HIS A 231 -0.99 -5.26 -14.96
N ALA A 232 -0.93 -3.93 -14.97
CA ALA A 232 -1.26 -3.18 -13.76
C ALA A 232 -2.72 -3.48 -13.36
N GLY A 233 -2.90 -4.15 -12.20
CA GLY A 233 -4.22 -4.37 -11.63
C GLY A 233 -4.91 -3.06 -11.28
N VAL A 234 -6.24 -3.07 -11.28
CA VAL A 234 -7.09 -1.92 -10.90
C VAL A 234 -7.74 -2.23 -9.56
N VAL A 235 -7.69 -1.28 -8.62
CA VAL A 235 -8.28 -1.44 -7.29
C VAL A 235 -9.52 -0.57 -7.15
N PHE A 236 -10.65 -1.20 -6.79
CA PHE A 236 -11.90 -0.50 -6.50
C PHE A 236 -12.26 -0.65 -5.02
N ARG A 237 -12.84 0.41 -4.43
CA ARG A 237 -13.27 0.43 -3.01
C ARG A 237 -14.73 0.86 -2.94
N PHE A 238 -15.57 0.02 -2.36
CA PHE A 238 -17.00 0.29 -2.23
C PHE A 238 -17.45 0.18 -0.77
N PRO A 239 -17.92 1.27 -0.14
CA PRO A 239 -18.44 1.18 1.22
C PRO A 239 -19.70 0.30 1.23
N VAL A 240 -19.74 -0.65 2.15
CA VAL A 240 -20.87 -1.55 2.41
C VAL A 240 -21.29 -1.34 3.87
N PRO A 241 -22.35 -0.56 4.11
CA PRO A 241 -22.87 -0.34 5.45
C PRO A 241 -23.24 -1.66 6.15
N MET A 242 -23.20 -1.68 7.47
CA MET A 242 -23.62 -2.86 8.22
C MET A 242 -25.10 -3.22 7.97
N LYS A 243 -25.42 -4.51 8.10
CA LYS A 243 -26.77 -5.05 7.88
C LYS A 243 -27.34 -4.72 6.50
N SER A 244 -26.47 -4.48 5.52
CA SER A 244 -26.87 -4.07 4.20
C SER A 244 -26.24 -4.96 3.13
N LYS A 245 -26.79 -4.82 1.93
CA LYS A 245 -26.24 -5.43 0.71
C LYS A 245 -26.05 -4.36 -0.35
N ARG A 246 -25.06 -4.55 -1.21
CA ARG A 246 -24.76 -3.64 -2.32
C ARG A 246 -24.36 -4.44 -3.55
N GLY A 247 -25.03 -4.19 -4.67
CA GLY A 247 -24.60 -4.70 -5.96
C GLY A 247 -23.44 -3.85 -6.50
N ILE A 248 -22.38 -4.50 -6.98
CA ILE A 248 -21.23 -3.87 -7.63
C ILE A 248 -21.17 -4.44 -9.05
N ASP A 249 -21.28 -3.55 -10.04
CA ASP A 249 -21.25 -3.91 -11.45
C ASP A 249 -19.91 -3.45 -12.04
N ILE A 250 -19.10 -4.41 -12.47
CA ILE A 250 -17.81 -4.19 -13.13
C ILE A 250 -18.04 -4.36 -14.63
N ARG A 251 -17.77 -3.31 -15.39
CA ARG A 251 -17.75 -3.32 -16.85
C ARG A 251 -16.31 -3.36 -17.34
N VAL A 252 -15.98 -4.38 -18.12
CA VAL A 252 -14.70 -4.48 -18.85
C VAL A 252 -14.96 -4.11 -20.30
N THR A 253 -14.21 -3.16 -20.83
CA THR A 253 -14.18 -2.86 -22.26
C THR A 253 -12.90 -3.46 -22.83
N SER A 254 -13.06 -4.21 -23.92
CA SER A 254 -11.94 -4.82 -24.62
C SER A 254 -10.95 -3.77 -25.10
N ALA A 255 -9.72 -4.20 -25.36
CA ALA A 255 -8.63 -3.28 -25.64
C ALA A 255 -8.79 -2.57 -27.01
N ASP A 256 -9.49 -3.20 -27.95
CA ASP A 256 -9.95 -2.61 -29.22
C ASP A 256 -11.16 -1.65 -29.07
N GLY A 257 -11.77 -1.61 -27.89
CA GLY A 257 -12.95 -0.78 -27.57
C GLY A 257 -14.28 -1.30 -28.14
N ALA A 258 -14.30 -2.43 -28.85
CA ALA A 258 -15.46 -2.91 -29.60
C ALA A 258 -16.39 -3.83 -28.78
N SER A 259 -15.85 -4.50 -27.75
CA SER A 259 -16.57 -5.50 -26.96
C SER A 259 -16.64 -5.10 -25.48
N HIS A 260 -17.70 -5.55 -24.81
CA HIS A 260 -17.89 -5.31 -23.38
C HIS A 260 -18.26 -6.60 -22.64
N GLY A 261 -17.66 -6.78 -21.46
CA GLY A 261 -17.97 -7.84 -20.49
C GLY A 261 -18.46 -7.23 -19.18
N TYR A 262 -19.22 -8.01 -18.42
CA TYR A 262 -19.81 -7.56 -17.16
C TYR A 262 -19.62 -8.62 -16.07
N TYR A 263 -19.28 -8.16 -14.87
CA TYR A 263 -19.28 -8.94 -13.64
C TYR A 263 -20.13 -8.25 -12.60
N ASN A 264 -21.03 -8.99 -11.95
CA ASN A 264 -21.91 -8.50 -10.91
C ASN A 264 -21.52 -9.16 -9.58
N ILE A 265 -21.25 -8.35 -8.57
CA ILE A 265 -20.88 -8.82 -7.24
C ILE A 265 -21.90 -8.30 -6.24
N GLU A 266 -22.68 -9.19 -5.62
CA GLU A 266 -23.51 -8.84 -4.47
C GLU A 266 -22.64 -8.88 -3.21
N ALA A 267 -22.16 -7.71 -2.78
CA ALA A 267 -21.46 -7.55 -1.52
C ALA A 267 -22.46 -7.43 -0.38
N SER A 268 -22.26 -8.20 0.69
CA SER A 268 -23.12 -8.20 1.87
C SER A 268 -22.28 -8.09 3.12
N ARG A 269 -22.71 -7.22 4.05
CA ARG A 269 -22.05 -7.06 5.34
C ARG A 269 -23.03 -7.40 6.47
N PRO A 270 -22.77 -8.46 7.26
CA PRO A 270 -23.64 -8.84 8.35
C PRO A 270 -23.62 -7.76 9.45
N GLY A 271 -24.69 -7.71 10.24
CA GLY A 271 -24.69 -6.95 11.48
C GLY A 271 -24.09 -7.72 12.64
N CYS A 272 -23.98 -7.06 13.78
CA CYS A 272 -23.70 -7.73 15.05
C CYS A 272 -24.83 -8.70 15.44
N ILE A 273 -24.47 -9.75 16.18
CA ILE A 273 -25.41 -10.69 16.80
C ILE A 273 -26.38 -9.91 17.71
N ALA A 274 -27.61 -10.39 17.86
CA ALA A 274 -28.62 -9.77 18.70
C ALA A 274 -28.09 -9.48 20.13
N GLY A 275 -28.29 -8.24 20.60
CA GLY A 275 -27.78 -7.78 21.89
C GLY A 275 -26.35 -7.21 21.88
N MET A 276 -25.68 -7.21 20.72
CA MET A 276 -24.40 -6.54 20.53
C MET A 276 -24.52 -5.34 19.57
N TYR A 277 -23.60 -4.40 19.71
CA TYR A 277 -23.53 -3.14 18.97
C TYR A 277 -22.15 -3.00 18.33
N PHE A 278 -22.07 -2.50 17.12
CA PHE A 278 -20.78 -2.25 16.47
C PHE A 278 -20.13 -0.98 17.01
N ASP A 279 -18.92 -1.09 17.53
CA ASP A 279 -18.08 0.06 17.91
C ASP A 279 -17.14 0.37 16.75
N ASP A 280 -17.44 1.46 16.03
CA ASP A 280 -16.69 1.98 14.89
C ASP A 280 -15.21 2.23 15.22
N THR A 281 -14.93 2.71 16.43
CA THR A 281 -13.55 3.02 16.86
C THR A 281 -12.72 1.76 17.08
N GLN A 282 -13.37 0.64 17.42
CA GLN A 282 -12.71 -0.65 17.64
C GLN A 282 -12.91 -1.64 16.49
N SER A 283 -13.65 -1.24 15.46
CA SER A 283 -14.08 -2.06 14.32
C SER A 283 -14.60 -3.46 14.72
N LYS A 284 -15.36 -3.55 15.83
CA LYS A 284 -15.86 -4.83 16.35
C LYS A 284 -17.21 -4.72 17.05
N CYS A 285 -17.90 -5.85 17.18
CA CYS A 285 -19.12 -5.94 17.98
C CYS A 285 -18.79 -5.98 19.48
N VAL A 286 -19.44 -5.11 20.25
CA VAL A 286 -19.35 -5.01 21.71
C VAL A 286 -20.73 -5.13 22.34
N GLN A 287 -20.80 -5.69 23.56
CA GLN A 287 -22.06 -5.76 24.30
C GLN A 287 -22.48 -4.38 24.85
N TYR A 288 -21.51 -3.54 25.18
CA TYR A 288 -21.70 -2.20 25.71
C TYR A 288 -20.82 -1.21 24.96
N CYS A 289 -21.40 -0.09 24.54
CA CYS A 289 -20.65 0.98 23.90
C CYS A 289 -19.67 1.64 24.88
N SER A 290 -18.51 2.02 24.35
CA SER A 290 -17.47 2.73 25.10
C SER A 290 -17.98 4.08 25.65
N ASN A 291 -17.31 4.61 26.68
CA ASN A 291 -17.63 5.95 27.19
C ASN A 291 -17.54 6.98 26.06
N GLY A 292 -18.56 7.84 25.95
CA GLY A 292 -18.71 8.80 24.86
C GLY A 292 -19.57 8.31 23.70
N PHE A 293 -20.08 7.09 23.76
CA PHE A 293 -20.98 6.49 22.77
C PHE A 293 -22.23 5.92 23.42
N PHE A 294 -23.29 5.72 22.63
CA PHE A 294 -24.53 5.07 23.05
C PHE A 294 -25.04 4.10 21.98
N PRO A 295 -25.78 3.05 22.37
CA PRO A 295 -26.34 2.10 21.42
C PRO A 295 -27.49 2.70 20.63
N ASP A 296 -27.44 2.58 19.29
CA ASP A 296 -28.49 3.00 18.37
C ASP A 296 -28.56 2.06 17.16
N GLU A 297 -29.72 1.42 16.95
CA GLU A 297 -29.99 0.51 15.81
C GLU A 297 -28.96 -0.62 15.57
N GLY A 298 -28.21 -1.01 16.61
CA GLY A 298 -27.16 -2.03 16.53
C GLY A 298 -25.75 -1.46 16.25
N THR A 299 -25.59 -0.15 16.34
CA THR A 299 -24.31 0.57 16.23
C THR A 299 -24.07 1.39 17.50
N CYS A 300 -22.81 1.68 17.82
CA CYS A 300 -22.44 2.63 18.85
C CYS A 300 -22.27 4.01 18.22
N LYS A 301 -23.23 4.92 18.44
CA LYS A 301 -23.16 6.29 17.93
C LYS A 301 -22.52 7.20 18.96
N ALA A 302 -21.75 8.19 18.51
CA ALA A 302 -21.11 9.15 19.39
C ALA A 302 -22.15 9.99 20.15
N CYS A 303 -21.90 10.23 21.43
CA CYS A 303 -22.72 11.12 22.24
C CYS A 303 -22.65 12.57 21.74
N PRO A 304 -23.65 13.40 22.06
CA PRO A 304 -23.64 14.83 21.77
C PRO A 304 -22.39 15.52 22.32
N ARG A 305 -22.06 16.67 21.73
CA ARG A 305 -20.92 17.48 22.14
C ARG A 305 -20.95 17.73 23.66
N PHE A 306 -19.78 17.63 24.30
CA PHE A 306 -19.57 17.77 25.76
C PHE A 306 -20.19 16.70 26.65
N CYS A 307 -20.94 15.75 26.10
CA CYS A 307 -21.42 14.61 26.86
C CYS A 307 -20.34 13.53 26.96
N ALA A 308 -20.16 12.96 28.15
CA ALA A 308 -19.26 11.81 28.39
C ALA A 308 -20.01 10.47 28.38
N ARG A 309 -21.28 10.45 28.80
CA ARG A 309 -22.14 9.25 28.75
C ARG A 309 -23.56 9.67 28.45
N CYS A 310 -24.19 9.05 27.47
CA CYS A 310 -25.55 9.35 27.04
C CYS A 310 -26.35 8.05 26.83
N THR A 311 -27.67 8.18 26.78
CA THR A 311 -28.59 7.08 26.42
C THR A 311 -29.17 7.22 25.03
N SER A 312 -29.18 8.44 24.50
CA SER A 312 -29.62 8.80 23.16
C SER A 312 -28.93 10.09 22.73
N MET A 313 -29.10 10.46 21.46
CA MET A 313 -28.63 11.74 20.92
C MET A 313 -29.26 12.96 21.64
N ALA A 314 -30.41 12.80 22.29
CA ALA A 314 -31.09 13.89 22.99
C ALA A 314 -30.81 13.93 24.50
N ARG A 315 -30.27 12.85 25.09
CA ARG A 315 -30.20 12.68 26.55
C ARG A 315 -28.82 12.24 27.04
N CYS A 316 -28.09 13.20 27.57
CA CYS A 316 -26.86 13.02 28.31
C CYS A 316 -27.12 12.64 29.78
N ILE A 317 -26.32 11.70 30.30
CA ILE A 317 -26.32 11.26 31.70
C ILE A 317 -25.20 11.95 32.48
N SER A 318 -24.04 12.14 31.85
CA SER A 318 -22.89 12.79 32.50
C SER A 318 -22.07 13.60 31.49
N CYS A 319 -21.72 14.83 31.84
CA CYS A 319 -20.85 15.67 31.03
C CYS A 319 -19.38 15.25 31.11
N LYS A 320 -18.59 15.69 30.11
CA LYS A 320 -17.12 15.56 30.14
C LYS A 320 -16.55 16.24 31.40
N GLY A 321 -15.40 15.73 31.85
CA GLY A 321 -14.69 16.32 32.97
C GLY A 321 -14.32 17.78 32.71
N ASN A 322 -14.31 18.59 33.77
CA ASN A 322 -13.95 20.00 33.66
C ASN A 322 -12.52 20.16 33.13
N SER A 323 -12.32 21.05 32.16
CA SER A 323 -10.98 21.39 31.67
C SER A 323 -10.35 22.51 32.52
N LYS A 324 -9.13 22.96 32.19
CA LYS A 324 -8.51 24.12 32.83
C LYS A 324 -9.33 25.41 32.64
N SER A 325 -10.02 25.53 31.51
CA SER A 325 -10.73 26.73 31.09
C SER A 325 -12.24 26.67 31.24
N LEU A 326 -12.82 25.46 31.24
CA LEU A 326 -14.24 25.23 31.09
C LEU A 326 -14.78 24.33 32.21
N THR A 327 -16.01 24.60 32.61
CA THR A 327 -16.85 23.70 33.40
C THR A 327 -18.02 23.25 32.56
N TYR A 328 -18.38 21.98 32.66
CA TYR A 328 -19.55 21.44 32.00
C TYR A 328 -20.61 21.11 33.04
N ARG A 329 -21.83 21.57 32.84
CA ARG A 329 -22.96 21.33 33.76
C ARG A 329 -24.07 20.61 33.02
N LEU A 330 -24.62 19.58 33.65
CA LEU A 330 -25.76 18.85 33.10
C LEU A 330 -27.05 19.60 33.45
N HIS A 331 -27.79 20.03 32.43
CA HIS A 331 -29.07 20.71 32.57
C HIS A 331 -30.08 20.11 31.60
N ASN A 332 -31.21 19.60 32.10
CA ASN A 332 -32.26 18.96 31.29
C ASN A 332 -31.77 17.86 30.33
N GLY A 333 -30.74 17.10 30.73
CA GLY A 333 -30.15 16.06 29.89
C GLY A 333 -29.23 16.58 28.78
N GLN A 334 -28.88 17.86 28.78
CA GLN A 334 -27.86 18.45 27.90
C GLN A 334 -26.69 18.98 28.73
N CYS A 335 -25.51 19.05 28.12
CA CYS A 335 -24.31 19.55 28.78
C CYS A 335 -24.01 20.95 28.31
N ASP A 336 -24.18 21.92 29.21
CA ASP A 336 -23.87 23.31 28.96
C ASP A 336 -22.41 23.60 29.30
N GLU A 337 -21.74 24.30 28.40
CA GLU A 337 -20.39 24.79 28.58
C GLU A 337 -20.42 26.16 29.29
N ALA A 338 -19.73 26.26 30.41
CA ALA A 338 -19.53 27.52 31.12
C ALA A 338 -18.04 27.78 31.30
N SER A 339 -17.58 28.98 30.95
CA SER A 339 -16.21 29.39 31.20
C SER A 339 -15.95 29.51 32.70
N LYS A 340 -14.82 28.97 33.16
CA LYS A 340 -14.40 29.17 34.55
C LYS A 340 -14.10 30.66 34.76
N PRO A 341 -14.52 31.26 35.89
CA PRO A 341 -14.09 32.60 36.26
C PRO A 341 -12.56 32.67 36.23
N PHE A 342 -12.02 33.81 35.79
CA PHE A 342 -10.58 34.02 35.69
C PHE A 342 -9.84 33.62 36.99
N PHE A 343 -10.36 34.03 38.14
CA PHE A 343 -9.77 33.72 39.45
C PHE A 343 -9.69 32.22 39.75
N THR A 344 -10.64 31.41 39.29
CA THR A 344 -10.63 29.95 39.50
C THR A 344 -9.64 29.25 38.57
N ARG A 345 -9.30 29.86 37.43
CA ARG A 345 -8.28 29.32 36.52
C ARG A 345 -6.87 29.47 37.11
N TYR A 346 -6.62 30.55 37.83
CA TYR A 346 -5.30 30.91 38.33
C TYR A 346 -5.17 30.78 39.85
N THR A 347 -6.09 30.15 40.57
CA THR A 347 -6.03 30.06 42.04
C THR A 347 -4.69 29.51 42.53
N ASN A 348 -4.16 28.44 41.91
CA ASN A 348 -2.87 27.87 42.29
C ASN A 348 -1.69 28.79 41.94
N VAL A 349 -1.77 29.50 40.81
CA VAL A 349 -0.73 30.46 40.39
C VAL A 349 -0.74 31.68 41.30
N PHE A 350 -1.93 32.19 41.62
CA PHE A 350 -2.14 33.31 42.53
C PHE A 350 -1.66 32.95 43.93
N LEU A 351 -2.08 31.81 44.48
CA LEU A 351 -1.62 31.33 45.79
C LEU A 351 -0.10 31.13 45.82
N GLY A 352 0.46 30.56 44.74
CA GLY A 352 1.91 30.42 44.56
C GLY A 352 2.63 31.77 44.55
N SER A 353 2.10 32.76 43.83
CA SER A 353 2.68 34.11 43.77
C SER A 353 2.59 34.85 45.11
N VAL A 354 1.48 34.73 45.84
CA VAL A 354 1.32 35.33 47.18
C VAL A 354 2.28 34.68 48.17
N LEU A 355 2.40 33.35 48.17
CA LEU A 355 3.37 32.65 49.01
C LEU A 355 4.81 33.05 48.67
N ALA A 356 5.17 33.09 47.38
CA ALA A 356 6.50 33.52 46.95
C ALA A 356 6.82 34.97 47.36
N LEU A 357 5.89 35.90 47.19
CA LEU A 357 6.04 37.29 47.62
C LEU A 357 6.14 37.41 49.14
N SER A 358 5.37 36.61 49.90
CA SER A 358 5.45 36.59 51.36
C SER A 358 6.80 36.07 51.86
N LEU A 359 7.34 35.01 51.24
CA LEU A 359 8.66 34.46 51.57
C LEU A 359 9.78 35.43 51.20
N ALA A 360 9.67 36.13 50.07
CA ALA A 360 10.59 37.18 49.67
C ALA A 360 10.54 38.38 50.64
N ALA A 361 9.35 38.78 51.10
CA ALA A 361 9.22 39.83 52.11
C ALA A 361 9.84 39.42 53.45
N LEU A 362 9.62 38.18 53.89
CA LEU A 362 10.22 37.63 55.11
C LEU A 362 11.74 37.52 55.01
N SER A 363 12.29 37.15 53.86
CA SER A 363 13.75 37.10 53.67
C SER A 363 14.37 38.50 53.66
N ILE A 364 13.72 39.48 53.04
CA ILE A 364 14.14 40.89 53.09
C ILE A 364 14.13 41.42 54.54
N LEU A 365 13.08 41.13 55.32
CA LEU A 365 13.00 41.49 56.73
C LEU A 365 14.06 40.79 57.57
N GLY A 366 14.32 39.49 57.33
CA GLY A 366 15.38 38.74 58.01
C GLY A 366 16.77 39.29 57.72
N ILE A 367 17.06 39.62 56.46
CA ILE A 367 18.33 40.22 56.04
C ILE A 367 18.50 41.61 56.69
N SER A 368 17.46 42.45 56.66
CA SER A 368 17.54 43.79 57.26
C SER A 368 17.68 43.76 58.79
N ALA A 369 17.03 42.82 59.48
CA ALA A 369 17.24 42.57 60.91
C ALA A 369 18.68 42.09 61.21
N ALA A 370 19.23 41.17 60.42
CA ALA A 370 20.61 40.72 60.55
C ALA A 370 21.61 41.87 60.35
N PHE A 371 21.41 42.71 59.34
CA PHE A 371 22.21 43.93 59.13
C PHE A 371 22.12 44.88 60.33
N PHE A 372 20.93 45.06 60.92
CA PHE A 372 20.74 45.90 62.10
C PHE A 372 21.48 45.35 63.33
N CYS A 373 21.43 44.03 63.54
CA CYS A 373 22.17 43.35 64.60
C CYS A 373 23.69 43.45 64.41
N ILE A 374 24.20 43.26 63.19
CA ILE A 374 25.63 43.42 62.87
C ILE A 374 26.08 44.86 63.11
N ARG A 375 25.27 45.84 62.69
CA ARG A 375 25.58 47.27 62.88
C ARG A 375 25.60 47.65 64.36
N ARG A 376 24.66 47.13 65.15
CA ARG A 376 24.62 47.33 66.61
C ARG A 376 25.81 46.66 67.30
N LYS A 377 26.21 45.47 66.87
CA LYS A 377 27.39 44.78 67.41
C LYS A 377 28.68 45.56 67.11
N ARG A 378 28.88 46.03 65.88
CA ARG A 378 30.03 46.89 65.54
C ARG A 378 30.07 48.15 66.42
N HIS A 379 28.94 48.80 66.62
CA HIS A 379 28.87 49.98 67.47
C HIS A 379 29.22 49.68 68.95
N ALA A 380 28.88 48.49 69.44
CA ALA A 380 29.27 48.05 70.79
C ALA A 380 30.75 47.64 70.88
N ASP A 381 31.29 47.01 69.83
CA ASP A 381 32.72 46.65 69.76
C ASP A 381 33.60 47.92 69.65
N ASP A 382 33.14 48.97 68.94
CA ASP A 382 33.81 50.28 68.84
C ASP A 382 33.81 51.04 70.20
N GLU A 383 32.71 50.95 70.98
CA GLU A 383 32.69 51.47 72.36
C GLU A 383 33.60 50.68 73.31
N LEU A 384 33.77 49.37 73.10
CA LEU A 384 34.68 48.58 73.92
C LEU A 384 36.15 48.90 73.60
N GLN A 385 36.50 49.09 72.32
CA GLN A 385 37.84 49.47 71.89
C GLN A 385 38.27 50.84 72.44
N THR A 386 37.38 51.84 72.40
CA THR A 386 37.65 53.18 72.95
C THR A 386 37.87 53.17 74.46
N LEU A 387 37.21 52.28 75.20
CA LEU A 387 37.46 52.10 76.64
C LEU A 387 38.81 51.42 76.92
N THR A 388 39.22 50.42 76.13
CA THR A 388 40.54 49.78 76.30
C THR A 388 41.73 50.69 76.00
N GLU A 389 41.62 51.60 75.02
CA GLU A 389 42.68 52.58 74.72
C GLU A 389 42.82 53.67 75.79
N SER A 390 41.77 53.97 76.57
CA SER A 390 41.84 54.93 77.69
C SER A 390 42.51 54.35 78.95
N THR A 391 42.75 53.04 79.01
CA THR A 391 43.37 52.35 80.16
C THR A 391 44.81 51.89 79.92
N ARG A 392 45.42 52.31 78.82
CA ARG A 392 46.83 52.06 78.48
C ARG A 392 47.60 53.37 78.49
#